data_AF-A0A3B7L7W5-F1
#
_entry.id   AF-A0A3B7L7W5-F1
#
_cell.length_a   1.000
_cell.length_b   1.000
_cell.length_c   1.000
_cell.angle_alpha   90.00
_cell.angle_beta   90.00
_cell.angle_gamma   90.00
#
_symmetry.space_group_name_H-M   'P 1'
#
loop_
_entity.id
_entity.type
_entity.pdbx_description
1 polymer ?
#
loop_
_entity_poly.entity_id
_entity_poly.type
_entity_poly.pdbx_seq_one_letter_code
_entity_poly.pdbx_strand_id
1 'polypeptide(L)'
;MLGGISIWQLLIVLGIIILIFGTKKLRNVGSDLGGAVKGFKKAMHEEEKGEEKDDAQTQARVDHKEETNTYDVQAERKPEEQEERK
;
A
#
# COMPACT_ATOMS: atom_id res chain seq x y z
N MET A 1 -38.39 5.26 -11.72
CA MET A 1 -37.60 4.75 -12.87
C MET A 1 -36.09 4.90 -12.61
N LEU A 2 -35.58 4.45 -11.45
CA LEU A 2 -34.15 4.50 -11.10
C LEU A 2 -33.68 3.24 -10.35
N GLY A 3 -34.39 2.12 -10.52
CA GLY A 3 -34.13 0.86 -9.80
C GLY A 3 -33.57 -0.26 -10.69
N GLY A 4 -32.89 0.09 -11.78
CA GLY A 4 -32.46 -0.87 -12.81
C GLY A 4 -30.98 -1.31 -12.73
N ILE A 5 -30.16 -0.63 -11.93
CA ILE A 5 -28.75 -0.99 -11.77
C ILE A 5 -28.67 -2.01 -10.64
N SER A 6 -28.83 -3.29 -10.98
CA SER A 6 -28.61 -4.37 -10.02
C SER A 6 -27.11 -4.58 -9.81
N ILE A 7 -26.74 -4.93 -8.57
CA ILE A 7 -25.37 -5.18 -8.12
C ILE A 7 -24.66 -6.21 -9.02
N TRP A 8 -25.41 -7.18 -9.55
CA TRP A 8 -24.87 -8.19 -10.47
C TRP A 8 -24.34 -7.60 -11.79
N GLN A 9 -25.00 -6.57 -12.32
CA GLN A 9 -24.57 -5.90 -13.55
C GLN A 9 -23.30 -5.09 -13.30
N LEU A 10 -23.18 -4.43 -12.14
CA LEU A 10 -21.97 -3.69 -11.77
C LEU A 10 -20.74 -4.61 -11.64
N LEU A 11 -20.90 -5.81 -11.09
CA LEU A 11 -19.81 -6.79 -11.00
C LEU A 11 -19.33 -7.25 -12.38
N ILE A 12 -20.26 -7.52 -13.30
CA ILE A 12 -19.91 -7.92 -14.68
C ILE A 12 -19.15 -6.79 -15.39
N VAL A 13 -19.63 -5.55 -15.28
CA VAL A 13 -18.97 -4.37 -15.87
C VAL A 13 -17.59 -4.15 -15.27
N LEU A 14 -17.46 -4.24 -13.94
CA LEU A 14 -16.18 -4.13 -13.24
C LEU A 14 -15.17 -5.20 -13.72
N GLY A 15 -15.64 -6.43 -13.91
CA GLY A 15 -14.83 -7.53 -14.44
C GLY A 15 -14.24 -7.20 -15.83
N ILE A 16 -15.07 -6.65 -16.73
CA ILE A 16 -14.61 -6.24 -18.08
C ILE A 16 -13.56 -5.12 -17.98
N ILE A 17 -13.78 -4.12 -17.13
CA ILE A 17 -12.81 -3.03 -16.92
C ILE A 17 -11.48 -3.60 -16.40
N ILE A 18 -11.50 -4.51 -15.44
CA ILE A 18 -10.29 -5.16 -14.92
C ILE A 18 -9.57 -5.96 -16.01
N LEU A 19 -10.30 -6.62 -16.92
CA LEU A 19 -9.69 -7.37 -18.02
C LEU A 19 -9.02 -6.45 -19.06
N ILE A 20 -9.63 -5.30 -19.37
CA ILE A 20 -9.07 -4.32 -20.33
C ILE A 20 -7.85 -3.61 -19.74
N PHE A 21 -7.96 -3.12 -18.51
CA PHE A 21 -6.90 -2.33 -17.88
C PHE A 21 -5.84 -3.19 -17.19
N GLY A 22 -6.17 -4.43 -16.85
CA GLY A 22 -5.36 -5.32 -16.03
C GLY A 22 -5.38 -4.94 -14.54
N THR A 23 -5.16 -5.92 -13.66
CA THR A 23 -5.11 -5.70 -12.20
C THR A 23 -3.92 -4.86 -11.75
N LYS A 24 -2.81 -4.87 -12.51
CA LYS A 24 -1.59 -4.11 -12.16
C LYS A 24 -1.79 -2.60 -12.25
N LYS A 25 -2.45 -2.12 -13.30
CA LYS A 25 -2.77 -0.69 -13.48
C LYS A 25 -3.83 -0.24 -12.49
N LEU A 26 -4.86 -1.06 -12.27
CA LEU A 26 -5.92 -0.78 -11.31
C LEU A 26 -5.41 -0.77 -9.86
N ARG A 27 -4.44 -1.62 -9.52
CA ARG A 27 -3.78 -1.59 -8.20
C ARG A 27 -2.96 -0.32 -8.00
N ASN A 28 -2.14 0.08 -8.98
CA ASN A 28 -1.31 1.28 -8.85
C ASN A 28 -2.18 2.52 -8.63
N VAL A 29 -3.17 2.73 -9.50
CA VAL A 29 -4.10 3.86 -9.38
C VAL A 29 -5.03 3.72 -8.17
N GLY A 30 -5.45 2.50 -7.85
CA GLY A 30 -6.30 2.21 -6.69
C GLY A 30 -5.60 2.39 -5.35
N SER A 31 -4.29 2.19 -5.26
CA SER A 31 -3.50 2.48 -4.06
C SER A 31 -3.41 3.98 -3.79
N ASP A 32 -3.17 4.79 -4.83
CA ASP A 32 -3.08 6.25 -4.71
C ASP A 32 -4.44 6.86 -4.35
N LEU A 33 -5.49 6.49 -5.09
CA LEU A 33 -6.86 6.97 -4.84
C LEU A 33 -7.41 6.40 -3.53
N GLY A 34 -7.15 5.12 -3.24
CA GLY A 34 -7.60 4.45 -2.02
C GLY A 34 -6.96 5.06 -0.77
N GLY A 35 -5.69 5.45 -0.83
CA GLY A 35 -5.02 6.17 0.25
C GLY A 35 -5.68 7.53 0.55
N ALA A 36 -5.97 8.32 -0.48
CA ALA A 36 -6.65 9.61 -0.33
C ALA A 36 -8.07 9.45 0.25
N VAL A 37 -8.85 8.49 -0.27
CA VAL A 37 -10.20 8.22 0.22
C VAL A 37 -10.18 7.67 1.66
N LYS A 38 -9.17 6.88 2.03
CA LYS A 38 -9.01 6.37 3.41
C LYS A 38 -8.77 7.51 4.41
N GLY A 39 -7.92 8.47 4.05
CA GLY A 39 -7.68 9.68 4.86
C GLY A 39 -8.94 10.54 5.00
N PHE A 40 -9.67 10.75 3.90
CA PHE A 40 -10.94 11.48 3.91
C PHE A 40 -11.98 10.81 4.80
N LYS A 41 -12.18 9.48 4.67
CA LYS A 41 -13.11 8.72 5.52
C LYS A 41 -12.71 8.80 6.99
N LYS A 42 -11.41 8.77 7.30
CA LYS A 42 -10.92 8.88 8.67
C LYS A 42 -11.24 10.25 9.28
N ALA A 43 -10.94 11.33 8.55
CA ALA A 43 -11.24 12.69 9.00
C ALA A 43 -12.75 12.92 9.19
N MET A 44 -13.58 12.48 8.25
CA MET A 44 -15.05 12.58 8.35
C MET A 44 -15.60 11.80 9.56
N HIS A 45 -15.07 10.61 9.84
CA HIS A 45 -15.47 9.86 11.04
C HIS A 45 -14.91 10.43 12.34
N GLU A 46 -13.78 11.12 12.32
CA GLU A 46 -13.19 11.79 13.48
C GLU A 46 -13.98 13.05 13.85
N GLU A 47 -14.51 13.78 12.85
CA GLU A 47 -15.46 14.88 13.06
C GLU A 47 -16.82 14.39 13.60
N GLU A 48 -17.32 13.23 13.17
CA GLU A 48 -18.55 12.62 13.71
C GLU A 48 -18.37 12.01 15.12
N LYS A 49 -17.15 11.60 15.50
CA LYS A 49 -16.83 10.95 16.79
C LYS A 49 -16.11 11.85 17.79
N GLY A 50 -16.23 13.17 17.66
CA GLY A 50 -15.61 14.17 18.54
C GLY A 50 -15.95 14.11 20.05
N GLU A 51 -16.46 13.01 20.59
CA GLU A 51 -16.63 12.82 22.03
C GLU A 51 -15.96 11.60 22.65
N GLU A 52 -15.47 10.56 21.95
CA GLU A 52 -14.74 9.48 22.64
C GLU A 52 -13.59 8.84 21.84
N LYS A 53 -12.38 9.15 22.34
CA LYS A 53 -11.20 8.28 22.49
C LYS A 53 -10.43 7.88 21.21
N ASP A 54 -9.25 8.48 21.12
CA ASP A 54 -7.94 7.80 21.12
C ASP A 54 -7.91 6.42 20.41
N ASP A 55 -7.54 6.41 19.13
CA ASP A 55 -7.01 5.21 18.48
C ASP A 55 -5.91 5.59 17.48
N ALA A 56 -4.73 5.78 18.06
CA ALA A 56 -3.45 5.70 17.38
C ALA A 56 -3.17 4.25 16.91
N GLN A 57 -3.97 3.73 15.98
CA GLN A 57 -3.60 2.54 15.21
C GLN A 57 -4.08 2.66 13.77
N THR A 58 -3.14 2.95 12.87
CA THR A 58 -2.89 2.15 11.66
C THR A 58 -1.72 2.83 10.93
N GLN A 59 -0.51 2.60 11.45
CA GLN A 59 0.65 2.43 10.59
C GLN A 59 0.39 1.16 9.75
N ALA A 60 -0.33 1.30 8.64
CA ALA A 60 -0.21 0.31 7.58
C ALA A 60 1.11 0.67 6.89
N ARG A 61 2.19 0.02 7.33
CA ARG A 61 3.39 -0.16 6.52
C ARG A 61 2.93 -0.53 5.12
N VAL A 62 3.11 0.38 4.18
CA VAL A 62 3.13 0.01 2.77
C VAL A 62 4.55 -0.53 2.56
N ASP A 63 4.74 -1.79 2.92
CA ASP A 63 5.89 -2.59 2.48
C ASP A 63 5.81 -2.66 0.94
N HIS A 64 6.44 -1.68 0.28
CA HIS A 64 6.92 -1.86 -1.09
C HIS A 64 8.12 -2.81 -1.00
N LYS A 65 7.84 -4.12 -0.98
CA LYS A 65 8.80 -5.12 -1.42
C LYS A 65 8.92 -5.02 -2.94
N GLU A 66 9.55 -3.95 -3.41
CA GLU A 66 10.20 -3.98 -4.71
C GLU A 66 11.54 -4.68 -4.52
N GLU A 67 11.61 -5.93 -4.96
CA GLU A 67 12.85 -6.67 -5.12
C GLU A 67 13.70 -5.99 -6.19
N THR A 68 14.34 -4.88 -5.84
CA THR A 68 15.53 -4.43 -6.54
C THR A 68 16.66 -5.34 -6.07
N ASN A 69 17.02 -6.31 -6.91
CA ASN A 69 18.22 -7.13 -6.72
C ASN A 69 19.45 -6.21 -6.89
N THR A 70 19.81 -5.51 -5.82
CA THR A 70 21.14 -4.89 -5.71
C THR A 70 22.09 -5.97 -5.25
N TYR A 71 22.91 -6.47 -6.18
CA TYR A 71 24.00 -7.39 -5.87
C TYR A 71 25.09 -6.61 -5.12
N ASP A 72 25.15 -6.77 -3.79
CA ASP A 72 26.24 -6.24 -2.98
C ASP A 72 27.55 -6.97 -3.34
N VAL A 73 28.48 -6.24 -3.96
CA VAL A 73 29.86 -6.69 -4.14
C VAL A 73 30.52 -6.67 -2.77
N GLN A 74 30.70 -7.85 -2.18
CA GLN A 74 31.42 -8.04 -0.93
C GLN A 74 32.92 -7.76 -1.15
N ALA A 75 33.33 -6.52 -0.90
CA ALA A 75 34.73 -6.14 -0.84
C ALA A 75 35.37 -6.79 0.40
N GLU A 76 36.20 -7.81 0.15
CA GLU A 76 37.03 -8.50 1.12
C GLU A 76 38.00 -7.51 1.79
N ARG A 77 37.69 -7.06 3.02
CA ARG A 77 38.66 -6.37 3.88
C ARG A 77 39.43 -7.40 4.71
N LYS A 78 40.61 -7.74 4.19
CA LYS A 78 41.72 -8.41 4.85
C LYS A 78 42.10 -7.67 6.15
N PRO A 79 42.09 -8.29 7.34
CA PRO A 79 42.75 -7.71 8.51
C PRO A 79 44.25 -8.05 8.46
N GLU A 80 45.06 -7.06 8.12
CA GLU A 80 46.47 -7.02 8.53
C GLU A 80 46.56 -6.38 9.93
N GLU A 81 47.61 -6.74 10.66
CA GLU A 81 48.05 -6.26 11.98
C GLU A 81 47.30 -6.74 13.24
N GLN A 82 47.84 -7.82 13.82
CA GLN A 82 48.11 -7.89 15.26
C GLN A 82 49.48 -8.53 15.47
N GLU A 83 50.52 -7.78 15.08
CA GLU A 83 51.84 -7.85 15.70
C GLU A 83 51.77 -6.98 16.95
N GLU A 84 51.63 -7.59 18.13
CA GLU A 84 52.12 -7.12 19.43
C GLU A 84 51.45 -7.94 20.54
N ARG A 85 52.01 -9.13 20.80
CA ARG A 85 51.86 -9.79 22.10
C ARG A 85 53.13 -9.48 22.89
N LYS A 86 53.11 -8.34 23.60
CA LYS A 86 53.82 -8.20 24.88
C LYS A 86 52.84 -8.52 25.99
#